data_AF-A0A517PKI0-F1
#
_entry.id   AF-A0A517PKI0-F1
#
_cell.length_a   1.000
_cell.length_b   1.000
_cell.length_c   1.000
_cell.angle_alpha   90.00
_cell.angle_beta   90.00
_cell.angle_gamma   90.00
#
_symmetry.space_group_name_H-M   'P 1'
#
loop_
_entity.id
_entity.type
_entity.pdbx_description
1 polymer ?
#
loop_
_entity_poly.entity_id
_entity_poly.type
_entity_poly.pdbx_seq_one_letter_code
_entity_poly.pdbx_strand_id
1 'polypeptide(L)'
;MTDRTEAEAIRRVMTQSINAVEGSREFLEAKHGQVWDTSELQQEFEVLGFCSPCCVVRNRSNSQRGTVFFQHNPRFYFGFEPE
;
A
#
# COMPACT_ATOMS: atom_id res chain seq x y z
N MET A 1 -16.18 15.86 -17.30
CA MET A 1 -14.76 16.15 -16.98
C MET A 1 -14.52 16.29 -15.46
N THR A 2 -15.52 15.97 -14.61
CA THR A 2 -15.53 16.17 -13.15
C THR A 2 -14.94 14.98 -12.37
N ASP A 3 -15.12 13.77 -12.91
CA ASP A 3 -14.79 12.47 -12.28
C ASP A 3 -13.32 12.32 -11.86
N ARG A 4 -12.37 12.82 -12.67
CA ARG A 4 -10.93 12.75 -12.37
C ARG A 4 -10.50 13.60 -11.17
N THR A 5 -11.23 14.68 -10.87
CA THR A 5 -10.89 15.59 -9.78
C THR A 5 -11.35 15.02 -8.44
N GLU A 6 -12.49 14.33 -8.43
CA GLU A 6 -13.05 13.68 -7.25
C GLU A 6 -12.21 12.47 -6.83
N ALA A 7 -11.81 11.63 -7.78
CA ALA A 7 -10.91 10.50 -7.51
C ALA A 7 -9.56 10.96 -6.93
N GLU A 8 -8.97 12.03 -7.48
CA GLU A 8 -7.73 12.60 -6.94
C GLU A 8 -7.91 13.21 -5.54
N ALA A 9 -9.07 13.83 -5.26
CA ALA A 9 -9.38 14.34 -3.93
C ALA A 9 -9.47 13.19 -2.92
N ILE A 10 -10.17 12.10 -3.26
CA ILE A 10 -10.28 10.90 -2.41
C ILE A 10 -8.89 10.30 -2.16
N ARG A 11 -8.07 10.14 -3.21
CA ARG A 11 -6.71 9.61 -3.09
C ARG A 11 -5.83 10.45 -2.15
N ARG A 12 -5.94 11.78 -2.23
CA ARG A 12 -5.21 12.71 -1.34
C ARG A 12 -5.65 12.55 0.11
N VAL A 13 -6.96 12.52 0.37
CA VAL A 13 -7.51 12.31 1.71
C VAL A 13 -7.05 10.97 2.27
N MET A 14 -7.13 9.88 1.49
CA MET A 14 -6.65 8.56 1.93
C MET A 14 -5.16 8.57 2.24
N THR A 15 -4.34 9.19 1.39
CA THR A 15 -2.89 9.34 1.63
C THR A 15 -2.60 10.07 2.93
N GLN A 16 -3.32 11.16 3.21
CA GLN A 16 -3.16 11.91 4.44
C GLN A 16 -3.59 11.08 5.66
N SER A 17 -4.74 10.42 5.58
CA SER A 17 -5.25 9.58 6.67
C SER A 17 -4.32 8.42 7.01
N ILE A 18 -3.75 7.74 6.02
CA ILE A 18 -2.81 6.64 6.24
C ILE A 18 -1.51 7.15 6.87
N ASN A 19 -0.97 8.28 6.41
CA ASN A 19 0.28 8.84 6.94
C ASN A 19 0.12 9.60 8.26
N ALA A 20 -1.11 9.96 8.65
CA ALA A 20 -1.39 10.62 9.94
C ALA A 20 -1.38 9.63 11.11
N VAL A 21 -1.52 8.33 10.83
CA VAL A 21 -1.34 7.29 11.83
C VAL A 21 0.17 7.13 12.06
N GLU A 22 0.64 7.39 13.28
CA GLU A 22 1.96 6.90 13.74
C GLU A 22 1.89 5.37 13.82
N GLY A 23 1.92 4.72 12.66
CA GLY A 23 1.74 3.29 12.55
C GLY A 23 3.03 2.60 12.91
N SER A 24 3.12 2.10 14.14
CA SER A 24 4.07 1.04 14.44
C SER A 24 3.72 -0.21 13.62
N ARG A 25 4.71 -1.08 13.38
CA ARG A 25 4.48 -2.36 12.69
C ARG A 25 3.37 -3.15 13.39
N GLU A 26 3.40 -3.21 14.72
CA GLU A 26 2.45 -3.98 15.53
C GLU A 26 1.01 -3.46 15.39
N PHE A 27 0.82 -2.14 15.31
CA PHE A 27 -0.49 -1.55 15.09
C PHE A 27 -1.04 -1.92 13.71
N LEU A 28 -0.20 -1.83 12.68
CA LEU A 28 -0.58 -2.18 11.31
C LEU A 28 -0.85 -3.68 11.19
N GLU A 29 -0.05 -4.53 11.83
CA GLU A 29 -0.22 -5.98 11.82
C GLU A 29 -1.52 -6.39 12.51
N ALA A 30 -1.84 -5.77 13.65
CA ALA A 30 -3.11 -6.00 14.35
C ALA A 30 -4.34 -5.63 13.50
N LYS A 31 -4.20 -4.64 12.60
CA LYS A 31 -5.30 -4.14 11.77
C LYS A 31 -5.42 -4.84 10.41
N HIS A 32 -4.28 -5.17 9.79
CA HIS A 32 -4.21 -5.60 8.39
C HIS A 32 -3.61 -7.00 8.22
N GLY A 33 -3.13 -7.63 9.29
CA GLY A 33 -2.45 -8.93 9.23
C GLY A 33 -1.00 -8.75 8.82
N GLN A 34 -0.62 -9.23 7.63
CA GLN A 34 0.77 -9.16 7.18
C GLN A 34 1.16 -7.70 6.86
N VAL A 35 2.30 -7.29 7.40
CA VAL A 35 2.96 -6.01 7.10
C VAL A 35 4.35 -6.29 6.59
N TRP A 36 4.73 -5.58 5.54
CA TRP A 36 6.07 -5.64 4.97
C TRP A 36 6.77 -4.30 5.17
N ASP A 37 8.04 -4.35 5.54
CA ASP A 37 8.95 -3.24 5.21
C ASP A 37 9.38 -3.30 3.73
N THR A 38 10.20 -2.35 3.30
CA THR A 38 10.66 -2.28 1.91
C THR A 38 11.42 -3.53 1.47
N SER A 39 12.25 -4.10 2.35
CA SER A 39 13.07 -5.26 2.03
C SER A 39 12.23 -6.53 1.94
N GLU A 40 11.33 -6.74 2.90
CA GLU A 40 10.39 -7.87 2.90
C GLU A 40 9.46 -7.81 1.68
N LEU A 41 8.93 -6.62 1.35
CA LEU A 41 8.08 -6.45 0.17
C LEU A 41 8.81 -6.86 -1.11
N GLN A 42 10.08 -6.46 -1.28
CA GLN A 42 10.85 -6.77 -2.49
C GLN A 42 11.20 -8.27 -2.62
N GLN A 43 11.27 -8.99 -1.50
CA GLN A 43 11.49 -10.44 -1.49
C GLN A 43 10.24 -11.20 -1.97
N GLU A 44 9.05 -10.77 -1.56
CA GLU A 44 7.79 -11.43 -1.93
C GLU A 44 7.21 -10.92 -3.25
N PHE A 45 7.44 -9.65 -3.57
CA PHE A 45 6.80 -8.96 -4.67
C PHE A 45 7.80 -8.24 -5.58
N GLU A 46 7.41 -8.12 -6.84
CA GLU A 46 7.96 -7.15 -7.79
C GLU A 46 7.02 -5.96 -7.87
N VAL A 47 7.54 -4.74 -7.64
CA VAL A 47 6.72 -3.53 -7.73
C VAL A 47 6.63 -3.07 -9.18
N LEU A 48 5.40 -2.98 -9.69
CA LEU A 48 5.09 -2.62 -11.08
C LEU A 48 4.77 -1.13 -11.24
N GLY A 49 4.25 -0.49 -10.19
CA GLY A 49 3.87 0.92 -10.23
C GLY A 49 3.57 1.51 -8.85
N PHE A 50 3.69 2.82 -8.74
CA PHE A 50 3.46 3.56 -7.50
C PHE A 50 2.42 4.67 -7.72
N CYS A 51 1.40 4.71 -6.86
CA CYS A 51 0.46 5.82 -6.78
C CYS A 51 -0.10 5.91 -5.36
N SER A 52 0.51 6.77 -4.53
CA SER A 52 0.13 6.92 -3.12
C SER A 52 -1.38 7.03 -2.94
N PRO A 53 -1.99 6.28 -2.00
CA PRO A 53 -1.35 5.46 -0.97
C PRO A 53 -1.08 4.00 -1.38
N CYS A 54 -1.15 3.66 -2.67
CA CYS A 54 -1.05 2.29 -3.14
C CYS A 54 0.17 2.03 -4.04
N CYS A 55 0.58 0.77 -4.10
CA CYS A 55 1.54 0.27 -5.08
C CYS A 55 0.92 -0.92 -5.82
N VAL A 56 1.15 -1.01 -7.12
CA VAL A 56 0.82 -2.20 -7.91
C VAL A 56 2.01 -3.15 -7.80
N VAL A 57 1.73 -4.40 -7.44
CA VAL A 57 2.73 -5.44 -7.21
C VAL A 57 2.38 -6.72 -7.95
N ARG A 58 3.39 -7.54 -8.21
CA ARG A 58 3.27 -8.92 -8.67
C ARG A 58 3.96 -9.84 -7.69
N ASN A 59 3.23 -10.81 -7.14
CA ASN A 59 3.80 -11.82 -6.25
C ASN A 59 4.77 -12.69 -7.05
N ARG A 60 5.98 -12.86 -6.53
CA ARG A 60 7.06 -13.57 -7.24
C ARG A 60 6.85 -15.09 -7.30
N SER A 61 6.15 -15.67 -6.33
CA SER A 61 5.94 -17.12 -6.25
C SER A 61 4.87 -17.63 -7.21
N ASN A 62 3.79 -16.87 -7.38
CA ASN A 62 2.61 -17.30 -8.14
C ASN A 62 2.25 -16.35 -9.29
N SER A 63 3.04 -15.29 -9.52
CA SER A 63 2.82 -14.27 -10.55
C SER A 63 1.49 -13.51 -10.47
N GLN A 64 0.73 -13.65 -9.37
CA GLN A 64 -0.52 -12.93 -9.15
C GLN A 64 -0.25 -11.43 -9.02
N ARG A 65 -0.97 -10.62 -9.77
CA ARG A 65 -0.94 -9.16 -9.64
C ARG A 65 -1.95 -8.70 -8.59
N GLY A 66 -1.65 -7.57 -7.98
CA GLY A 66 -2.50 -6.95 -6.98
C GLY A 66 -2.00 -5.59 -6.57
N THR A 67 -2.64 -5.04 -5.55
CA THR A 67 -2.25 -3.77 -4.93
C THR A 67 -1.99 -3.95 -3.45
N VAL A 68 -1.09 -3.12 -2.93
CA VAL A 68 -0.86 -2.97 -1.49
C VAL A 68 -0.99 -1.49 -1.14
N PHE A 69 -1.47 -1.20 0.07
CA PHE A 69 -1.36 0.13 0.65
C PHE A 69 0.05 0.34 1.22
N PHE A 70 0.44 1.60 1.40
CA PHE A 70 1.65 1.95 2.14
C PHE A 70 1.49 3.24 2.95
N GLN A 71 2.13 3.28 4.11
CA GLN A 71 2.44 4.51 4.83
C GLN A 71 3.91 4.90 4.58
N HIS A 72 4.23 6.19 4.61
CA HIS A 72 5.55 6.69 4.25
C HIS A 72 6.55 6.72 5.42
N ASN A 73 6.09 6.92 6.66
CA ASN A 73 6.96 7.10 7.82
C ASN A 73 6.34 6.56 9.13
N PRO A 74 6.90 5.47 9.70
CA PRO A 74 7.87 4.55 9.11
C PRO A 74 7.32 3.89 7.83
N ARG A 75 8.18 3.50 6.87
CA ARG A 75 7.73 2.92 5.58
C ARG A 75 7.27 1.48 5.78
N PHE A 76 5.96 1.25 5.62
CA PHE A 76 5.36 -0.08 5.68
C PHE A 76 4.32 -0.25 4.58
N TYR A 77 4.16 -1.49 4.13
CA TYR A 77 3.22 -1.94 3.11
C TYR A 77 2.30 -3.00 3.72
N PHE A 78 1.03 -3.03 3.33
CA PHE A 78 0.03 -3.94 3.93
C PHE A 78 -1.22 -4.05 3.06
N GLY A 79 -2.09 -4.99 3.42
CA GLY A 79 -3.41 -5.13 2.80
C GLY A 79 -3.34 -5.48 1.32
N PHE A 80 -2.64 -6.57 0.99
CA PHE A 80 -2.60 -7.07 -0.38
C PHE A 80 -4.00 -7.45 -0.88
N GLU A 81 -4.43 -6.81 -1.96
CA GLU A 81 -5.65 -7.17 -2.69
C GLU A 81 -5.29 -7.65 -4.10
N PRO A 82 -5.63 -8.92 -4.47
CA PRO A 82 -5.38 -9.43 -5.82
C PRO A 82 -6.28 -8.73 -6.85
N GLU A 83 -5.74 -8.56 -8.07
CA GLU A 83 -6.52 -8.18 -9.27
C GLU A 83 -7.47 -9.30 -9.72
#